data_AF-A0A6S7ILC5-F1
#
_entry.id   AF-A0A6S7ILC5-F1
#
_cell.length_a   1.000
_cell.length_b   1.000
_cell.length_c   1.000
_cell.angle_alpha   90.00
_cell.angle_beta   90.00
_cell.angle_gamma   90.00
#
_symmetry.space_group_name_H-M   'P 1'
#
loop_
_entity.id
_entity.type
_entity.pdbx_description
1 polymer ?
#
loop_
_entity_poly.entity_id
_entity_poly.type
_entity_poly.pdbx_seq_one_letter_code
_entity_poly.pdbx_strand_id
1 'polypeptide(L)'
;MSGFTSLLLNISKEIERGELETMKFCCRDYGIGAKRLEEITGAHELFKELMKRELLGAENKEILVELLEKADRIDLKNQVLSIQGSARVDSHSSVTDDPVANGILKDAHLNEIAEDLGRDWKQLGRKLDIPSSILGNIDEEHRRVREKAVEMMLRWKKRNGNNATGQVLADALIKIGRKDVAETLASACQQDGINIDTSEGRRQGSSVRESSRTESGGVNSMRADLEPKLPTQESKRR
;
A
#
# COMPACT_ATOMS: atom_id res chain seq x y z
N MET A 1 4.94 -25.59 -15.97
CA MET A 1 3.68 -24.89 -16.27
C MET A 1 3.94 -23.41 -16.04
N SER A 2 3.63 -22.52 -16.99
CA SER A 2 3.95 -21.10 -16.85
C SER A 2 3.03 -20.44 -15.83
N GLY A 3 3.52 -19.49 -15.03
CA GLY A 3 2.71 -18.79 -14.02
C GLY A 3 1.45 -18.14 -14.60
N PHE A 4 1.47 -17.81 -15.89
CA PHE A 4 0.32 -17.30 -16.63
C PHE A 4 -0.83 -18.32 -16.75
N THR A 5 -0.54 -19.61 -16.97
CA THR A 5 -1.58 -20.66 -17.02
C THR A 5 -2.27 -20.87 -15.68
N SER A 6 -1.53 -20.75 -14.58
CA SER A 6 -2.08 -20.80 -13.22
C SER A 6 -2.99 -19.61 -12.92
N LEU A 7 -2.62 -18.41 -13.39
CA LEU A 7 -3.47 -17.23 -13.30
C LEU A 7 -4.80 -17.43 -14.05
N LEU A 8 -4.74 -17.87 -15.31
CA LEU A 8 -5.93 -18.10 -16.12
C LEU A 8 -6.86 -19.13 -15.46
N LEU A 9 -6.29 -20.14 -14.82
CA LEU A 9 -7.07 -21.14 -14.09
C LEU A 9 -7.76 -20.52 -12.88
N ASN A 10 -7.07 -19.68 -12.10
CA ASN A 10 -7.66 -18.99 -10.95
C ASN A 10 -8.77 -18.04 -11.40
N ILE A 11 -8.53 -17.22 -12.41
CA ILE A 11 -9.54 -16.34 -13.00
C ILE A 11 -10.73 -17.14 -13.52
N SER A 12 -10.50 -18.29 -14.17
CA SER A 12 -11.58 -19.11 -14.70
C SER A 12 -12.50 -19.70 -13.63
N LYS A 13 -12.01 -19.87 -12.39
CA LYS A 13 -12.81 -20.36 -11.26
C LYS A 13 -13.72 -19.28 -10.71
N GLU A 14 -13.29 -18.02 -10.79
CA GLU A 14 -14.01 -16.86 -10.30
C GLU A 14 -15.03 -16.33 -11.32
N ILE A 15 -14.99 -16.79 -12.58
CA ILE A 15 -15.92 -16.36 -13.62
C ILE A 15 -17.23 -17.13 -13.55
N GLU A 16 -18.33 -16.39 -13.43
CA GLU A 16 -19.69 -16.91 -13.41
C GLU A 16 -20.29 -17.04 -14.83
N ARG A 17 -21.43 -17.74 -14.94
CA ARG A 17 -22.09 -18.01 -16.22
C ARG A 17 -22.47 -16.73 -16.98
N GLY A 18 -22.94 -15.68 -16.29
CA GLY A 18 -23.33 -14.42 -16.92
C GLY A 18 -22.14 -13.65 -17.50
N GLU A 19 -21.02 -13.68 -16.80
CA GLU A 19 -19.76 -13.06 -17.21
C GLU A 19 -19.17 -13.82 -18.41
N LEU A 20 -19.22 -15.15 -18.39
CA LEU A 20 -18.77 -16.00 -19.50
C LEU A 20 -19.52 -15.70 -20.80
N GLU A 21 -20.84 -15.54 -20.77
CA GLU A 21 -21.63 -15.21 -21.96
C GLU A 21 -21.28 -13.82 -22.50
N THR A 22 -21.01 -12.86 -21.61
CA THR A 22 -20.53 -11.52 -21.99
C THR A 22 -19.17 -11.59 -22.68
N MET A 23 -18.24 -12.38 -22.13
CA MET A 23 -16.92 -12.59 -22.73
C MET A 23 -17.02 -13.32 -24.08
N LYS A 24 -17.91 -14.30 -24.22
CA LYS A 24 -18.16 -14.99 -25.49
C LYS A 24 -18.70 -14.04 -26.55
N PHE A 25 -19.63 -13.15 -26.19
CA PHE A 25 -20.16 -12.16 -27.11
C PHE A 25 -19.02 -11.28 -27.66
N CYS A 26 -18.15 -10.79 -26.79
CA CYS A 26 -16.99 -9.98 -27.17
C CYS A 26 -15.99 -10.76 -28.04
N CYS A 27 -15.81 -12.05 -27.77
CA CYS A 27 -14.94 -12.91 -28.56
C CYS A 27 -15.38 -13.07 -30.03
N ARG A 28 -16.64 -12.77 -30.38
CA ARG A 28 -17.10 -12.78 -31.78
C ARG A 28 -16.37 -11.73 -32.63
N ASP A 29 -16.06 -10.57 -32.04
CA ASP A 29 -15.37 -9.47 -32.71
C ASP A 29 -13.91 -9.82 -33.04
N TYR A 30 -13.34 -10.78 -32.31
CA TYR A 30 -11.99 -11.32 -32.52
C TYR A 30 -11.93 -12.48 -33.52
N GLY A 31 -13.00 -12.68 -34.32
CA GLY A 31 -13.05 -13.72 -35.35
C GLY A 31 -13.21 -15.13 -34.78
N ILE A 32 -13.67 -15.28 -33.54
CA ILE A 32 -14.05 -16.58 -32.98
C ILE A 32 -15.47 -16.90 -33.47
N GLY A 33 -15.59 -17.89 -34.36
CA GLY A 33 -16.88 -18.28 -34.93
C GLY A 33 -17.87 -18.72 -33.86
N ALA A 34 -19.14 -18.29 -34.01
CA ALA A 34 -20.21 -18.52 -33.04
C ALA A 34 -20.36 -19.98 -32.62
N LYS A 35 -20.24 -20.92 -33.57
CA LYS A 35 -20.28 -22.36 -33.29
C LYS A 35 -19.27 -22.82 -32.25
N ARG A 36 -18.03 -22.30 -32.31
CA ARG A 36 -16.98 -22.65 -31.34
C ARG A 36 -17.20 -21.98 -29.98
N LEU A 37 -17.81 -20.80 -29.95
CA LEU A 37 -18.17 -20.13 -28.70
C LEU A 37 -19.35 -20.83 -27.99
N GLU A 38 -20.24 -21.46 -28.76
CA GLU A 38 -21.33 -22.30 -28.23
C GLU A 38 -20.82 -23.63 -27.67
N GLU A 39 -19.77 -24.20 -28.27
CA GLU A 39 -19.09 -25.40 -27.75
C GLU A 39 -18.33 -25.13 -26.45
N ILE A 40 -17.93 -23.89 -26.19
CA ILE A 40 -17.25 -23.48 -24.96
C ILE A 40 -18.24 -23.44 -23.80
N THR A 41 -18.05 -24.30 -22.81
CA THR A 41 -18.92 -24.42 -21.63
C THR A 41 -18.38 -23.68 -20.41
N GLY A 42 -17.07 -23.37 -20.39
CA GLY A 42 -16.42 -22.71 -19.27
C GLY A 42 -15.36 -21.67 -19.66
N ALA A 43 -15.04 -20.75 -18.74
CA ALA A 43 -14.05 -19.69 -18.96
C ALA A 43 -12.65 -20.24 -19.27
N HIS A 44 -12.27 -21.37 -18.67
CA HIS A 44 -10.99 -22.02 -18.94
C HIS A 44 -10.88 -22.55 -20.37
N GLU A 45 -11.97 -23.02 -20.98
CA GLU A 45 -12.01 -23.44 -22.39
C GLU A 45 -11.89 -22.22 -23.31
N LEU A 46 -12.57 -21.12 -22.96
CA LEU A 46 -12.43 -19.84 -23.66
C LEU A 46 -10.97 -19.37 -23.67
N PHE A 47 -10.32 -19.37 -22.51
CA PHE A 47 -8.92 -18.95 -22.39
C PHE A 47 -7.95 -19.87 -23.13
N LYS A 48 -8.17 -21.19 -23.09
CA LYS A 48 -7.40 -22.14 -23.90
C LYS A 48 -7.54 -21.85 -25.39
N GLU A 49 -8.75 -21.51 -25.83
CA GLU A 49 -9.00 -21.22 -27.23
C GLU A 49 -8.38 -19.89 -27.68
N LEU A 50 -8.36 -18.88 -26.82
CA LEU A 50 -7.65 -17.62 -27.05
C LEU A 50 -6.13 -17.83 -27.10
N MET A 51 -5.57 -18.70 -26.25
CA MET A 51 -4.15 -19.06 -26.29
C MET A 51 -3.78 -19.84 -27.55
N LYS A 52 -4.62 -20.79 -27.97
CA LYS A 52 -4.40 -21.58 -29.20
C LYS A 52 -4.34 -20.71 -30.46
N ARG A 53 -4.99 -19.55 -30.42
CA ARG A 53 -5.01 -18.55 -31.49
C ARG A 53 -3.93 -17.48 -31.34
N GLU A 54 -3.06 -17.60 -30.33
CA GLU A 54 -2.03 -16.60 -29.99
C GLU A 54 -2.58 -15.19 -29.69
N LEU A 55 -3.89 -15.09 -29.43
CA LEU A 55 -4.55 -13.85 -29.02
C LEU A 55 -4.30 -13.54 -27.54
N LEU A 56 -4.04 -14.59 -26.75
CA LEU A 56 -3.81 -14.49 -25.32
C LEU A 56 -2.51 -15.19 -24.95
N GLY A 57 -1.61 -14.49 -24.27
CA GLY A 57 -0.33 -15.02 -23.84
C GLY A 57 0.25 -14.23 -22.67
N ALA A 58 1.38 -14.70 -22.13
CA ALA A 58 2.04 -14.04 -21.00
C ALA A 58 2.42 -12.58 -21.30
N GLU A 59 2.87 -12.33 -22.53
CA GLU A 59 3.24 -10.99 -23.03
C GLU A 59 2.03 -10.21 -23.59
N ASN A 60 0.96 -10.92 -24.01
CA ASN A 60 -0.23 -10.33 -24.60
C ASN A 60 -1.47 -10.65 -23.76
N LYS A 61 -1.71 -9.80 -22.75
CA LYS A 61 -2.82 -9.91 -21.80
C LYS A 61 -3.93 -8.88 -22.03
N GLU A 62 -3.80 -8.06 -23.07
CA GLU A 62 -4.68 -6.92 -23.36
C GLU A 62 -6.11 -7.37 -23.64
N ILE A 63 -6.27 -8.44 -24.44
CA ILE A 63 -7.58 -9.03 -24.73
C ILE A 63 -8.24 -9.55 -23.45
N LEU A 64 -7.48 -10.16 -22.54
CA LEU A 64 -8.03 -10.63 -21.26
C LEU A 64 -8.48 -9.46 -20.38
N VAL A 65 -7.72 -8.37 -20.36
CA VAL A 65 -8.11 -7.14 -19.63
C VAL A 65 -9.40 -6.56 -20.19
N GLU A 66 -9.55 -6.47 -21.51
CA GLU A 66 -10.77 -5.97 -22.15
C GLU A 66 -11.97 -6.88 -21.88
N LEU A 67 -11.79 -8.21 -21.96
CA LEU A 67 -12.87 -9.16 -21.68
C LEU A 67 -13.35 -9.07 -20.22
N LEU A 68 -12.42 -8.92 -19.27
CA LEU A 68 -12.75 -8.77 -17.85
C LEU A 68 -13.40 -7.40 -17.56
N GLU A 69 -13.00 -6.35 -18.27
CA GLU A 69 -13.64 -5.03 -18.18
C GLU A 69 -15.08 -5.04 -18.71
N LYS A 70 -15.31 -5.70 -19.85
CA LYS A 70 -16.67 -5.85 -20.40
C LYS A 70 -17.55 -6.75 -19.54
N ALA A 71 -16.96 -7.68 -18.80
CA ALA A 71 -17.65 -8.49 -17.80
C ALA A 71 -17.85 -7.78 -16.45
N ASP A 72 -17.47 -6.50 -16.32
CA ASP A 72 -17.52 -5.71 -15.08
C ASP A 72 -16.71 -6.31 -13.91
N ARG A 73 -15.74 -7.17 -14.22
CA ARG A 73 -14.86 -7.83 -13.25
C ARG A 73 -13.54 -7.10 -13.09
N ILE A 74 -13.66 -5.90 -12.54
CA ILE A 74 -12.55 -4.98 -12.31
C ILE A 74 -11.53 -5.55 -11.30
N ASP A 75 -11.99 -6.36 -10.34
CA ASP A 75 -11.17 -7.14 -9.41
C ASP A 75 -10.21 -8.09 -10.16
N LEU A 76 -10.75 -8.91 -11.08
CA LEU A 76 -9.95 -9.84 -11.88
C LEU A 76 -9.07 -9.11 -12.90
N LYS A 77 -9.55 -8.00 -13.48
CA LYS A 77 -8.74 -7.14 -14.35
C LYS A 77 -7.51 -6.60 -13.60
N ASN A 78 -7.70 -6.10 -12.37
CA ASN A 78 -6.60 -5.61 -11.56
C ASN A 78 -5.61 -6.73 -11.21
N GLN A 79 -6.08 -7.96 -11.03
CA GLN A 79 -5.25 -9.14 -10.84
C GLN A 79 -4.41 -9.48 -12.09
N VAL A 80 -4.95 -9.32 -13.31
CA VAL A 80 -4.20 -9.50 -14.57
C VAL A 80 -3.18 -8.38 -14.79
N LEU A 81 -3.54 -7.14 -14.46
CA LEU A 81 -2.67 -5.98 -14.61
C LEU A 81 -1.53 -5.98 -13.60
N SER A 82 -1.80 -6.35 -12.34
CA SER A 82 -0.79 -6.35 -11.26
C SER A 82 0.32 -7.39 -11.46
N ILE A 83 0.17 -8.32 -12.41
CA ILE A 83 1.17 -9.37 -12.70
C ILE A 83 2.43 -8.84 -13.38
N GLN A 84 2.52 -7.54 -13.68
CA GLN A 84 3.83 -6.93 -13.97
C GLN A 84 4.73 -6.79 -12.74
N GLY A 85 4.30 -7.18 -11.53
CA GLY A 85 5.14 -7.03 -10.34
C GLY A 85 4.80 -7.94 -9.17
N SER A 86 4.37 -9.19 -9.37
CA SER A 86 4.56 -10.21 -8.32
C SER A 86 4.30 -11.61 -8.86
N ALA A 87 5.35 -12.41 -8.95
CA ALA A 87 5.18 -13.84 -8.71
C ALA A 87 4.66 -14.00 -7.28
N ARG A 88 3.52 -14.69 -7.13
CA ARG A 88 3.14 -15.61 -6.04
C ARG A 88 1.63 -15.62 -5.86
N VAL A 89 0.99 -16.67 -6.36
CA VAL A 89 -0.07 -17.32 -5.59
C VAL A 89 0.11 -18.82 -5.77
N ASP A 90 0.91 -19.44 -4.90
CA ASP A 90 0.77 -20.85 -4.60
C ASP A 90 0.30 -20.93 -3.14
N SER A 91 -0.98 -21.21 -2.96
CA SER A 91 -1.52 -21.70 -1.70
C SER A 91 -1.62 -23.22 -1.82
N HIS A 92 -0.58 -23.93 -1.38
CA HIS A 92 -0.72 -25.01 -0.38
C HIS A 92 0.65 -25.61 -0.04
N SER A 93 1.08 -25.31 1.20
CA SER A 93 2.03 -26.05 2.03
C SER A 93 3.52 -26.14 1.63
N SER A 94 4.34 -25.96 2.67
CA SER A 94 5.70 -26.47 2.82
C SER A 94 6.87 -25.56 2.39
N VAL A 95 7.45 -24.93 3.41
CA VAL A 95 8.87 -24.57 3.60
C VAL A 95 9.56 -23.79 2.47
N THR A 96 9.85 -22.52 2.75
CA THR A 96 11.09 -21.91 2.26
C THR A 96 11.75 -21.18 3.42
N ASP A 97 12.70 -21.86 4.05
CA ASP A 97 13.91 -21.22 4.57
C ASP A 97 14.60 -20.54 3.38
N ASP A 98 14.74 -19.22 3.44
CA ASP A 98 15.92 -18.47 2.96
C ASP A 98 15.78 -16.98 3.32
N PRO A 99 16.90 -16.26 3.52
CA PRO A 99 17.11 -15.50 4.74
C PRO A 99 17.21 -13.99 4.50
N VAL A 100 16.90 -13.21 5.54
CA VAL A 100 17.12 -11.76 5.67
C VAL A 100 16.15 -10.86 4.87
N ALA A 101 15.00 -10.55 5.47
CA ALA A 101 14.29 -9.30 5.22
C ALA A 101 13.54 -8.85 6.50
N ASN A 102 14.27 -8.09 7.32
CA ASN A 102 13.84 -7.39 8.54
C ASN A 102 12.35 -7.02 8.62
N GLY A 103 11.61 -7.60 9.55
CA GLY A 103 10.47 -6.96 10.23
C GLY A 103 9.28 -6.49 9.38
N ILE A 104 9.13 -6.97 8.14
CA ILE A 104 8.01 -6.62 7.27
C ILE A 104 6.76 -7.34 7.77
N LEU A 105 5.74 -6.59 8.17
CA LEU A 105 4.44 -7.13 8.56
C LEU A 105 3.76 -7.81 7.37
N LYS A 106 3.42 -9.10 7.52
CA LYS A 106 2.57 -9.83 6.59
C LYS A 106 1.14 -9.28 6.63
N ASP A 107 0.41 -9.36 5.53
CA ASP A 107 -0.97 -8.87 5.45
C ASP A 107 -1.91 -9.64 6.40
N ALA A 108 -1.58 -10.91 6.69
CA ALA A 108 -2.28 -11.71 7.70
C ALA A 108 -2.23 -11.06 9.09
N HIS A 109 -1.07 -10.55 9.51
CA HIS A 109 -0.93 -9.86 10.80
C HIS A 109 -1.75 -8.57 10.84
N LEU A 110 -1.78 -7.82 9.73
CA LEU A 110 -2.58 -6.59 9.66
C LEU A 110 -4.07 -6.90 9.75
N ASN A 111 -4.53 -7.98 9.13
CA ASN A 111 -5.93 -8.39 9.19
C ASN A 111 -6.35 -8.80 10.60
N GLU A 112 -5.53 -9.59 11.30
CA GLU A 112 -5.78 -10.01 12.68
C GLU A 112 -5.86 -8.79 13.62
N ILE A 113 -4.90 -7.88 13.52
CA ILE A 113 -4.85 -6.68 14.35
C ILE A 113 -5.96 -5.69 14.01
N ALA A 114 -6.41 -5.63 12.76
CA ALA A 114 -7.51 -4.77 12.35
C ALA A 114 -8.86 -5.21 12.97
N GLU A 115 -9.06 -6.51 13.21
CA GLU A 115 -10.23 -7.04 13.91
C GLU A 115 -10.25 -6.54 15.36
N ASP A 116 -9.12 -6.70 16.06
CA ASP A 116 -8.99 -6.32 17.47
C ASP A 116 -8.99 -4.80 17.67
N LEU A 117 -8.49 -4.04 16.69
CA LEU A 117 -8.45 -2.58 16.76
C LEU A 117 -9.85 -1.96 16.76
N GLY A 118 -10.80 -2.54 16.02
CA GLY A 118 -12.18 -2.08 15.98
C GLY A 118 -12.30 -0.59 15.62
N ARG A 119 -13.02 0.20 16.43
CA ARG A 119 -13.35 1.62 16.14
C ARG A 119 -12.17 2.59 16.27
N ASP A 120 -11.05 2.15 16.86
CA ASP A 120 -9.88 3.01 17.11
C ASP A 120 -8.99 3.21 15.88
N TRP A 121 -9.34 2.62 14.75
CA TRP A 121 -8.59 2.74 13.50
C TRP A 121 -8.35 4.19 13.05
N LYS A 122 -9.27 5.12 13.30
CA LYS A 122 -9.04 6.55 13.00
C LYS A 122 -8.00 7.18 13.93
N GLN A 123 -8.02 6.81 15.21
CA GLN A 123 -7.05 7.31 16.18
C GLN A 123 -5.66 6.78 15.84
N LEU A 124 -5.57 5.48 15.52
CA LEU A 124 -4.34 4.87 15.06
C LEU A 124 -3.83 5.50 13.77
N GLY A 125 -4.70 5.65 12.76
CA GLY A 125 -4.33 6.25 11.48
C GLY A 125 -3.76 7.66 11.63
N ARG A 126 -4.32 8.48 12.53
CA ARG A 126 -3.77 9.81 12.85
C ARG A 126 -2.39 9.73 13.52
N LYS A 127 -2.17 8.75 14.40
CA LYS A 127 -0.85 8.52 15.04
C LYS A 127 0.19 7.98 14.07
N LEU A 128 -0.24 7.32 13.01
CA LEU A 128 0.60 6.83 11.92
C LEU A 128 0.78 7.86 10.79
N ASP A 129 0.44 9.14 11.06
CA ASP A 129 0.54 10.26 10.12
C ASP A 129 -0.23 10.06 8.79
N ILE A 130 -1.34 9.33 8.84
CA ILE A 130 -2.29 9.25 7.72
C ILE A 130 -3.13 10.54 7.70
N PRO A 131 -3.17 11.28 6.58
CA PRO A 131 -3.97 12.49 6.45
C PRO A 131 -5.45 12.27 6.76
N SER A 132 -6.07 13.23 7.44
CA SER A 132 -7.49 13.20 7.80
C SER A 132 -8.42 13.05 6.58
N SER A 133 -8.04 13.57 5.41
CA SER A 133 -8.79 13.37 4.16
C SER A 133 -8.84 11.90 3.75
N ILE A 134 -7.70 11.19 3.83
CA ILE A 134 -7.64 9.75 3.52
C ILE A 134 -8.48 8.96 4.53
N LEU A 135 -8.41 9.31 5.82
CA LEU A 135 -9.24 8.66 6.85
C LEU A 135 -10.74 8.95 6.65
N GLY A 136 -11.09 10.14 6.17
CA GLY A 136 -12.47 10.49 5.79
C GLY A 136 -12.96 9.63 4.64
N ASN A 137 -12.19 9.53 3.56
CA ASN A 137 -12.55 8.71 2.40
C ASN A 137 -12.75 7.23 2.79
N ILE A 138 -11.85 6.65 3.60
CA ILE A 138 -12.00 5.27 4.08
C ILE A 138 -13.31 5.09 4.87
N ASP A 139 -13.68 6.09 5.67
CA ASP A 139 -14.90 6.05 6.48
C ASP A 139 -16.19 6.10 5.63
N GLU A 140 -16.13 6.77 4.49
CA GLU A 140 -17.23 6.90 3.54
C GLU A 140 -17.31 5.70 2.58
N GLU A 141 -16.17 5.21 2.09
CA GLU A 141 -16.06 4.13 1.11
C GLU A 141 -16.42 2.75 1.68
N HIS A 142 -16.21 2.55 2.99
CA HIS A 142 -16.43 1.25 3.63
C HIS A 142 -17.56 1.33 4.65
N ARG A 143 -18.40 0.30 4.73
CA ARG A 143 -19.50 0.28 5.71
C ARG A 143 -19.07 -0.35 7.03
N ARG A 144 -18.28 -1.42 7.01
CA ARG A 144 -17.91 -2.17 8.22
C ARG A 144 -16.66 -1.58 8.87
N VAL A 145 -16.67 -1.51 10.21
CA VAL A 145 -15.54 -1.00 11.00
C VAL A 145 -14.25 -1.78 10.75
N ARG A 146 -14.37 -3.11 10.64
CA ARG A 146 -13.29 -4.01 10.26
C ARG A 146 -12.65 -3.62 8.92
N GLU A 147 -13.45 -3.46 7.88
CA GLU A 147 -12.99 -3.11 6.53
C GLU A 147 -12.24 -1.76 6.55
N LYS A 148 -12.75 -0.79 7.32
CA LYS A 148 -12.08 0.51 7.53
C LYS A 148 -10.71 0.35 8.22
N ALA A 149 -10.64 -0.50 9.23
CA ALA A 149 -9.40 -0.77 9.97
C ALA A 149 -8.35 -1.45 9.08
N VAL A 150 -8.76 -2.45 8.31
CA VAL A 150 -7.89 -3.15 7.34
C VAL A 150 -7.40 -2.17 6.28
N GLU A 151 -8.29 -1.41 5.63
CA GLU A 151 -7.91 -0.47 4.58
C GLU A 151 -6.96 0.61 5.10
N MET A 152 -7.19 1.13 6.32
CA MET A 152 -6.29 2.08 6.96
C MET A 152 -4.88 1.49 7.16
N MET A 153 -4.76 0.24 7.62
CA MET A 153 -3.47 -0.42 7.80
C MET A 153 -2.76 -0.68 6.47
N LEU A 154 -3.50 -1.08 5.43
CA LEU A 154 -2.94 -1.26 4.08
C LEU A 154 -2.44 0.06 3.50
N ARG A 155 -3.20 1.16 3.69
CA ARG A 155 -2.79 2.50 3.27
C ARG A 155 -1.54 2.97 4.01
N TRP A 156 -1.43 2.69 5.30
CA TRP A 156 -0.22 2.96 6.08
C TRP A 156 0.98 2.17 5.54
N LYS A 157 0.84 0.85 5.37
CA LYS A 157 1.90 -0.01 4.84
C LYS A 157 2.35 0.44 3.45
N LYS A 158 1.41 0.76 2.57
CA LYS A 158 1.70 1.27 1.21
C LYS A 158 2.46 2.60 1.22
N ARG A 159 2.12 3.51 2.14
CA ARG A 159 2.75 4.84 2.25
C ARG A 159 4.13 4.78 2.90
N ASN A 160 4.32 3.92 3.88
CA ASN A 160 5.57 3.81 4.64
C ASN A 160 6.54 2.77 4.06
N GLY A 161 6.08 1.87 3.18
CA GLY A 161 6.91 0.88 2.52
C GLY A 161 7.75 0.08 3.50
N ASN A 162 9.07 0.09 3.35
CA ASN A 162 10.00 -0.63 4.21
C ASN A 162 10.08 -0.06 5.65
N ASN A 163 9.56 1.14 5.89
CA ASN A 163 9.46 1.72 7.24
C ASN A 163 8.19 1.28 7.99
N ALA A 164 7.31 0.50 7.34
CA ALA A 164 6.11 -0.07 7.95
C ALA A 164 6.45 -1.32 8.79
N THR A 165 7.20 -1.11 9.87
CA THR A 165 7.66 -2.20 10.75
C THR A 165 6.66 -2.48 11.87
N GLY A 166 6.69 -3.70 12.40
CA GLY A 166 5.92 -4.10 13.59
C GLY A 166 6.13 -3.18 14.79
N GLN A 167 7.37 -2.71 15.00
CA GLN A 167 7.68 -1.81 16.11
C GLN A 167 7.01 -0.44 15.97
N VAL A 168 6.98 0.14 14.76
CA VAL A 168 6.30 1.44 14.54
C VAL A 168 4.80 1.32 14.80
N LEU A 169 4.20 0.21 14.39
CA LEU A 169 2.79 -0.07 14.63
C LEU A 169 2.52 -0.30 16.12
N ALA A 170 3.34 -1.09 16.81
CA ALA A 170 3.23 -1.35 18.24
C ALA A 170 3.37 -0.05 19.07
N ASP A 171 4.37 0.78 18.77
CA ASP A 171 4.57 2.08 19.42
C ASP A 171 3.34 3.00 19.23
N ALA A 172 2.74 2.99 18.04
CA ALA A 172 1.54 3.77 17.75
C ALA A 172 0.31 3.25 18.51
N LEU A 173 0.15 1.92 18.60
CA LEU A 173 -0.91 1.25 19.37
C LEU A 173 -0.80 1.57 20.88
N ILE A 174 0.40 1.49 21.45
CA ILE A 174 0.65 1.87 22.85
C ILE A 174 0.32 3.35 23.07
N LYS A 175 0.71 4.24 22.15
CA LYS A 175 0.43 5.68 22.25
C LYS A 175 -1.06 6.04 22.17
N ILE A 176 -1.90 5.20 21.58
CA ILE A 176 -3.37 5.38 21.60
C ILE A 176 -4.05 4.65 22.77
N GLY A 177 -3.28 4.02 23.66
CA GLY A 177 -3.80 3.28 24.81
C GLY A 177 -4.29 1.86 24.49
N ARG A 178 -4.02 1.35 23.29
CA ARG A 178 -4.37 -0.02 22.86
C ARG A 178 -3.20 -0.98 23.01
N LYS A 179 -2.71 -1.09 24.26
CA LYS A 179 -1.61 -1.99 24.61
C LYS A 179 -1.99 -3.46 24.44
N ASP A 180 -3.26 -3.80 24.71
CA ASP A 180 -3.88 -5.09 24.41
C ASP A 180 -3.59 -5.53 22.96
N VAL A 181 -3.83 -4.62 22.01
CA VAL A 181 -3.63 -4.88 20.57
C VAL A 181 -2.15 -4.93 20.21
N ALA A 182 -1.31 -4.11 20.87
CA ALA A 182 0.14 -4.15 20.67
C ALA A 182 0.75 -5.49 21.13
N GLU A 183 0.24 -6.06 22.22
CA GLU A 183 0.64 -7.38 22.71
C GLU A 183 0.15 -8.51 21.80
N THR A 184 -1.06 -8.41 21.24
CA THR A 184 -1.50 -9.33 20.18
C THR A 184 -0.58 -9.25 18.97
N LEU A 185 -0.22 -8.04 18.52
CA LEU A 185 0.69 -7.84 17.40
C LEU A 185 2.07 -8.47 17.67
N ALA A 186 2.62 -8.27 18.86
CA ALA A 186 3.88 -8.88 19.27
C ALA A 186 3.79 -10.42 19.26
N SER A 187 2.69 -10.97 19.77
CA SER A 187 2.45 -12.41 19.82
C SER A 187 2.29 -13.02 18.41
N ALA A 188 1.58 -12.35 17.51
CA ALA A 188 1.43 -12.76 16.12
C ALA A 188 2.79 -12.71 15.38
N CYS A 189 3.58 -11.66 15.63
CA CYS A 189 4.91 -11.48 15.04
C CYS A 189 5.98 -12.43 15.59
N GLN A 190 5.83 -12.89 16.85
CA GLN A 190 6.74 -13.84 17.46
C GLN A 190 6.76 -15.19 16.74
N GLN A 191 5.62 -15.62 16.17
CA GLN A 191 5.52 -16.84 15.38
C GLN A 191 6.34 -16.79 14.08
N ASP A 192 6.68 -15.59 13.63
CA ASP A 192 7.48 -15.31 12.44
C ASP A 192 8.93 -14.87 12.74
N GLY A 193 9.36 -14.98 14.01
CA GLY A 193 10.71 -14.59 14.44
C GLY A 193 10.93 -13.07 14.50
N ILE A 194 9.86 -12.27 14.47
CA ILE A 194 9.93 -10.81 14.62
C ILE A 194 9.77 -10.46 16.10
N ASN A 195 10.83 -9.91 16.71
CA ASN A 195 10.79 -9.45 18.08
C ASN A 195 10.27 -8.00 18.15
N ILE A 196 9.09 -7.80 18.73
CA ILE A 196 8.48 -6.49 18.98
C ILE A 196 8.59 -6.20 20.47
N ASP A 197 9.24 -5.09 20.82
CA ASP A 197 9.33 -4.64 22.21
C ASP A 197 8.09 -3.81 22.55
N THR A 198 7.19 -4.38 23.35
CA THR A 198 6.00 -3.68 23.88
C THR A 198 6.25 -3.04 25.24
N SER A 199 7.49 -3.08 25.76
CA SER A 199 7.84 -2.44 27.03
C SER A 199 7.80 -0.91 26.89
N GLU A 200 7.24 -0.23 27.89
CA GLU A 200 7.04 1.23 27.90
C GLU A 200 8.35 2.04 28.07
N GLY A 201 9.50 1.46 27.70
CA GLY A 201 10.84 1.91 28.10
C GLY A 201 11.68 2.63 27.04
N ARG A 202 11.19 2.90 25.82
CA ARG A 202 12.00 3.60 24.81
C ARG A 202 11.89 5.12 24.97
N ARG A 203 12.86 5.68 25.70
CA ARG A 203 13.15 7.12 25.81
C ARG A 203 12.98 7.82 24.47
N GLN A 204 12.23 8.92 24.49
CA GLN A 204 12.18 9.89 23.40
C GLN A 204 13.60 10.28 22.99
N GLY A 205 13.92 10.16 21.71
CA GLY A 205 15.23 10.50 21.19
C GLY A 205 15.21 10.60 19.68
N SER A 206 14.53 11.62 19.16
CA SER A 206 14.83 12.30 17.89
C SER A 206 13.96 13.56 17.75
N SER A 207 14.01 14.43 18.75
CA SER A 207 13.94 15.86 18.49
C SER A 207 15.39 16.34 18.54
N VAL A 208 16.00 16.63 17.39
CA VAL A 208 16.94 17.73 17.16
C VAL A 208 17.19 17.79 15.65
N ARG A 209 16.69 18.84 15.01
CA ARG A 209 17.51 19.78 14.22
C ARG A 209 16.70 21.06 14.04
N GLU A 210 16.46 21.70 15.17
CA GLU A 210 16.53 23.15 15.21
C GLU A 210 18.02 23.51 15.17
N SER A 211 18.45 24.25 14.16
CA SER A 211 19.77 24.85 14.09
C SER A 211 19.58 26.33 13.85
N SER A 212 19.27 27.02 14.94
CA SER A 212 19.51 28.44 15.06
C SER A 212 21.02 28.66 15.17
N ARG A 213 21.53 29.45 14.21
CA ARG A 213 22.41 30.61 14.43
C ARG A 213 23.59 30.39 15.40
N THR A 214 24.80 30.31 14.88
CA THR A 214 25.99 30.82 15.57
C THR A 214 26.78 31.74 14.66
N GLU A 215 27.02 32.92 15.20
CA GLU A 215 27.96 33.93 14.72
C GLU A 215 29.37 33.34 14.64
N SER A 216 30.14 33.77 13.65
CA SER A 216 31.59 33.71 13.71
C SER A 216 32.13 34.95 13.02
N GLY A 217 32.73 35.82 13.83
CA GLY A 217 33.42 37.01 13.39
C GLY A 217 34.63 36.67 12.52
N GLY A 218 34.72 37.34 11.38
CA GLY A 218 35.93 37.48 10.60
C GLY A 218 36.34 38.96 10.62
N VAL A 219 37.33 39.29 11.43
CA VAL A 219 38.14 40.50 11.27
C VAL A 219 38.95 40.37 9.98
N ASN A 220 38.93 41.37 9.09
CA ASN A 220 40.06 42.30 8.94
C ASN A 220 39.84 43.31 7.79
N SER A 221 40.16 44.58 8.11
CA SER A 221 40.82 45.61 7.28
C SER A 221 40.35 45.86 5.85
N MET A 222 39.73 47.04 5.61
CA MET A 222 40.29 48.04 4.69
C MET A 222 39.87 49.46 5.09
N ARG A 223 40.79 50.37 4.80
CA ARG A 223 41.02 51.74 5.26
C ARG A 223 40.40 52.76 4.29
N ALA A 224 39.82 53.84 4.82
CA ALA A 224 39.79 55.20 4.27
C ALA A 224 39.05 56.10 5.29
N ASP A 225 39.73 56.93 6.09
CA ASP A 225 40.11 58.31 5.74
C ASP A 225 38.95 59.14 5.16
N LEU A 226 38.26 59.92 6.00
CA LEU A 226 38.28 61.40 5.98
C LEU A 226 37.46 62.04 7.12
N GLU A 227 37.93 63.22 7.51
CA GLU A 227 37.68 64.10 8.66
C GLU A 227 36.25 64.57 9.01
N PRO A 228 36.09 65.23 10.20
CA PRO A 228 34.82 65.56 10.83
C PRO A 228 34.36 67.00 10.56
N LYS A 229 33.04 67.27 10.58
CA LYS A 229 32.49 68.59 10.91
C LYS A 229 31.15 68.51 11.64
N LEU A 230 31.18 68.87 12.92
CA LEU A 230 30.12 69.62 13.61
C LEU A 230 29.86 70.95 12.83
N PRO A 231 28.64 71.53 12.84
CA PRO A 231 28.15 72.20 14.05
C PRO A 231 26.64 72.13 14.31
N THR A 232 26.34 72.22 15.60
CA THR A 232 25.18 72.82 16.25
C THR A 232 24.65 74.05 15.51
N GLN A 233 23.37 74.08 15.16
CA GLN A 233 22.57 75.31 15.21
C GLN A 233 21.09 75.02 15.53
N GLU A 234 20.73 75.60 16.65
CA GLU A 234 19.41 75.91 17.19
C GLU A 234 18.66 76.87 16.26
N SER A 235 17.36 76.63 15.99
CA SER A 235 16.36 77.66 15.61
C SER A 235 14.97 77.01 15.58
N LYS A 236 14.18 77.19 16.65
CA LYS A 236 13.16 78.24 16.80
C LYS A 236 11.91 78.05 15.94
N ARG A 237 10.85 77.73 16.69
CA ARG A 237 9.56 78.45 16.76
C ARG A 237 8.47 78.12 15.74
N ARG A 238 7.37 77.69 16.38
CA ARG A 238 5.93 77.89 16.09
C ARG A 238 5.30 76.96 15.09
#